data_AF-A0A6V7YBT3-F1
#
_entry.id   AF-A0A6V7YBT3-F1
#
_cell.length_a   1.000
_cell.length_b   1.000
_cell.length_c   1.000
_cell.angle_alpha   90.00
_cell.angle_beta   90.00
_cell.angle_gamma   90.00
#
_symmetry.space_group_name_H-M   'P 1'
#
loop_
_entity.id
_entity.type
_entity.pdbx_description
1 polymer ?
#
loop_
_entity_poly.entity_id
_entity_poly.type
_entity_poly.pdbx_seq_one_letter_code
_entity_poly.pdbx_strand_id
1 'polypeptide(L)'
;MGRIWNNGGKVAAAFGWNGKAFTDNIGSIQVLVDLPEQVRGYDYLWRPWSDAAVYDKNSRVYYPVHVDHVKGNISPCLLTLPNGKEALGKADIRNERASAVVAGKDERFEGPAVHKFLVLCRKPKPGQKFDE
;
A
#
# COMPACT_ATOMS: atom_id res chain seq x y z
N MET A 1 3.39 -5.87 -1.52
CA MET A 1 2.94 -4.76 -2.39
C MET A 1 4.16 -4.14 -3.08
N GLY A 2 3.96 -3.48 -4.21
CA GLY A 2 4.99 -2.80 -5.01
C GLY A 2 4.32 -1.87 -6.03
N ARG A 3 4.99 -1.57 -7.14
CA ARG A 3 4.42 -0.72 -8.19
C ARG A 3 4.61 -1.30 -9.59
N ILE A 4 3.74 -0.88 -10.50
CA ILE A 4 3.85 -1.14 -11.93
C ILE A 4 3.78 0.16 -12.72
N TRP A 5 4.27 0.14 -13.95
CA TRP A 5 4.08 1.22 -14.91
C TRP A 5 4.06 0.67 -16.34
N ASN A 6 3.48 1.45 -17.26
CA ASN A 6 3.53 1.15 -18.68
C ASN A 6 4.92 1.55 -19.22
N ASN A 7 5.63 0.59 -19.79
CA ASN A 7 6.89 0.80 -20.48
C ASN A 7 6.76 0.32 -21.93
N GLY A 8 6.37 1.21 -22.84
CA GLY A 8 6.22 0.90 -24.26
C GLY A 8 5.15 -0.15 -24.56
N GLY A 9 4.01 -0.10 -23.85
CA GLY A 9 2.91 -1.06 -23.99
C GLY A 9 3.09 -2.35 -23.18
N LYS A 10 4.21 -2.50 -22.46
CA LYS A 10 4.48 -3.65 -21.58
C LYS A 10 4.38 -3.24 -20.12
N VAL A 11 3.97 -4.19 -19.28
CA VAL A 11 3.97 -4.00 -17.82
C VAL A 11 5.40 -4.15 -17.31
N ALA A 12 5.96 -3.06 -16.78
CA ALA A 12 7.17 -3.08 -15.98
C ALA A 12 6.79 -2.96 -14.49
N ALA A 13 7.63 -3.46 -13.60
CA ALA A 13 7.33 -3.49 -12.18
C ALA A 13 8.57 -3.31 -11.31
N ALA A 14 8.35 -2.88 -10.06
CA ALA A 14 9.39 -2.80 -9.05
C ALA A 14 8.84 -3.22 -7.69
N PHE A 15 9.54 -4.15 -7.05
CA PHE A 15 9.22 -4.65 -5.72
C PHE A 15 10.45 -4.59 -4.83
N GLY A 16 10.26 -4.10 -3.61
CA GLY A 16 11.32 -4.04 -2.60
C GLY A 16 11.04 -5.11 -1.55
N TRP A 17 12.03 -5.94 -1.23
CA TRP A 17 11.90 -6.92 -0.16
C TRP A 17 13.25 -7.24 0.45
N ASN A 18 13.31 -7.21 1.79
CA ASN A 18 14.51 -7.50 2.57
C ASN A 18 15.75 -6.68 2.12
N GLY A 19 15.55 -5.39 1.82
CA GLY A 19 16.62 -4.48 1.40
C GLY A 19 17.04 -4.64 -0.07
N LYS A 20 16.45 -5.59 -0.81
CA LYS A 20 16.72 -5.83 -2.23
C LYS A 20 15.62 -5.24 -3.10
N ALA A 21 16.02 -4.64 -4.21
CA ALA A 21 15.11 -4.25 -5.28
C ALA A 21 15.03 -5.37 -6.32
N PHE A 22 13.81 -5.65 -6.76
CA PHE A 22 13.50 -6.55 -7.86
C PHE A 22 12.83 -5.71 -8.94
N THR A 23 13.50 -5.53 -10.09
CA THR A 23 13.01 -4.69 -11.21
C THR A 23 12.97 -5.42 -12.55
N ASP A 24 13.57 -6.61 -12.61
CA ASP A 24 13.70 -7.49 -13.76
C ASP A 24 13.33 -8.93 -13.34
N ASN A 25 13.02 -9.78 -14.32
CA ASN A 25 12.70 -11.20 -14.09
C ASN A 25 11.61 -11.44 -13.02
N ILE A 26 10.66 -10.51 -12.89
CA ILE A 26 9.63 -10.50 -11.83
C ILE A 26 8.66 -11.68 -11.96
N GLY A 27 8.42 -12.16 -13.19
CA GLY A 27 7.47 -13.22 -13.44
C GLY A 27 6.02 -12.78 -13.21
N SER A 28 5.23 -13.63 -12.56
CA SER A 28 3.80 -13.41 -12.34
C SER A 28 3.55 -12.39 -11.23
N ILE A 29 2.63 -11.46 -11.47
CA ILE A 29 2.18 -10.47 -10.50
C ILE A 29 0.65 -10.38 -10.49
N GLN A 30 0.10 -9.77 -9.44
CA GLN A 30 -1.30 -9.38 -9.38
C GLN A 30 -1.40 -7.86 -9.39
N VAL A 31 -2.36 -7.35 -10.15
CA VAL A 31 -2.65 -5.92 -10.24
C VAL A 31 -3.99 -5.67 -9.57
N LEU A 32 -4.02 -4.72 -8.63
CA LEU A 32 -5.26 -4.30 -8.00
C LEU A 32 -6.15 -3.60 -9.04
N VAL A 33 -7.42 -3.98 -9.10
CA VAL A 33 -8.40 -3.40 -10.02
C VAL A 33 -9.48 -2.69 -9.21
N ASP A 34 -9.80 -1.47 -9.62
CA ASP A 34 -10.97 -0.77 -9.11
C ASP A 34 -12.20 -1.19 -9.92
N LEU A 35 -13.16 -1.82 -9.24
CA LEU A 35 -14.36 -2.33 -9.88
C LEU A 35 -15.34 -1.19 -10.22
N PRO A 36 -16.23 -1.38 -11.21
CA PRO A 36 -17.29 -0.42 -11.48
C PRO A 36 -18.11 -0.11 -10.23
N GLU A 37 -18.51 1.14 -10.09
CA GLU A 37 -19.16 1.64 -8.88
C GLU A 37 -20.43 0.85 -8.51
N GLN A 38 -21.17 0.40 -9.52
CA GLN A 38 -22.45 -0.28 -9.41
C GLN A 38 -22.34 -1.68 -8.80
N VAL A 39 -21.15 -2.27 -8.82
CA VAL A 39 -20.91 -3.65 -8.35
C VAL A 39 -20.01 -3.72 -7.10
N ARG A 40 -19.43 -2.60 -6.65
CA ARG A 40 -18.56 -2.57 -5.46
C ARG A 40 -19.27 -2.02 -4.23
N GLY A 41 -19.09 -2.70 -3.10
CA GLY A 41 -19.62 -2.28 -1.79
C GLY A 41 -18.73 -1.32 -1.01
N TYR A 42 -17.65 -0.81 -1.60
CA TYR A 42 -16.67 0.04 -0.95
C TYR A 42 -16.00 0.97 -1.96
N ASP A 43 -15.30 1.99 -1.46
CA ASP A 43 -14.48 2.90 -2.27
C ASP A 43 -13.03 2.88 -1.79
N TYR A 44 -12.09 2.94 -2.73
CA TYR A 44 -10.67 3.08 -2.43
C TYR A 44 -10.27 4.55 -2.24
N LEU A 45 -9.48 4.84 -1.22
CA LEU A 45 -8.96 6.17 -0.94
C LEU A 45 -7.53 6.08 -0.40
N TRP A 46 -6.65 6.98 -0.85
CA TRP A 46 -5.38 7.23 -0.17
C TRP A 46 -5.64 8.05 1.08
N ARG A 47 -5.24 7.53 2.24
CA ARG A 47 -5.45 8.19 3.54
C ARG A 47 -4.14 8.42 4.28
N PRO A 48 -4.03 9.50 5.07
CA PRO A 48 -2.91 9.67 6.00
C PRO A 48 -2.74 8.45 6.90
N TRP A 49 -1.51 8.19 7.31
CA TRP A 49 -1.19 7.09 8.22
C TRP A 49 -2.06 7.08 9.49
N SER A 50 -2.36 8.25 10.06
CA SER A 50 -3.20 8.41 11.25
C SER A 50 -4.61 7.85 11.08
N ASP A 51 -5.18 7.96 9.88
CA ASP A 51 -6.51 7.45 9.57
C ASP A 51 -6.48 5.94 9.31
N ALA A 52 -5.36 5.46 8.75
CA ALA A 52 -5.15 4.06 8.43
C ALA A 52 -4.78 3.21 9.65
N ALA A 53 -4.12 3.81 10.66
CA ALA A 53 -3.64 3.18 11.88
C ALA A 53 -4.65 3.27 13.04
N VAL A 54 -5.96 3.28 12.75
CA VAL A 54 -7.02 3.19 13.76
C VAL A 54 -7.35 1.73 14.00
N TYR A 55 -7.07 1.22 15.20
CA TYR A 55 -7.25 -0.19 15.55
C TYR A 55 -8.55 -0.51 16.29
N ASP A 56 -9.18 0.49 16.90
CA ASP A 56 -10.48 0.31 17.53
C ASP A 56 -11.55 0.09 16.46
N LYS A 57 -12.20 -1.08 16.50
CA LYS A 57 -13.20 -1.48 15.51
C LYS A 57 -14.41 -0.53 15.47
N ASN A 58 -14.72 0.15 16.58
CA ASN A 58 -15.90 1.01 16.68
C ASN A 58 -15.69 2.42 16.10
N SER A 59 -14.45 2.94 16.12
CA SER A 59 -14.11 4.25 15.56
C SER A 59 -13.47 4.19 14.17
N ARG A 60 -13.07 3.00 13.71
CA ARG A 60 -12.41 2.84 12.41
C ARG A 60 -13.38 3.03 11.23
N VAL A 61 -13.11 4.08 10.47
CA VAL A 61 -13.84 4.42 9.22
C VAL A 61 -13.11 3.92 7.98
N TYR A 62 -11.77 3.96 7.99
CA TYR A 62 -10.93 3.57 6.87
C TYR A 62 -10.20 2.28 7.20
N TYR A 63 -10.25 1.35 6.25
CA TYR A 63 -9.70 0.01 6.41
C TYR A 63 -8.54 -0.11 5.44
N PRO A 64 -7.28 -0.25 5.90
CA PRO A 64 -6.16 -0.47 4.99
C PRO A 64 -6.44 -1.63 4.03
N VAL A 65 -6.09 -1.48 2.76
CA VAL A 65 -6.05 -2.63 1.86
C VAL A 65 -4.87 -3.48 2.28
N HIS A 66 -5.10 -4.72 2.71
CA HIS A 66 -4.05 -5.59 3.19
C HIS A 66 -4.11 -6.98 2.58
N VAL A 67 -2.94 -7.62 2.53
CA VAL A 67 -2.81 -9.08 2.38
C VAL A 67 -2.14 -9.59 3.64
N ASP A 68 -2.77 -10.59 4.27
CA ASP A 68 -2.32 -11.14 5.55
C ASP A 68 -1.13 -12.07 5.37
N HIS A 69 -0.23 -12.00 6.35
CA HIS A 69 0.90 -12.91 6.45
C HIS A 69 1.31 -13.05 7.92
N VAL A 70 1.82 -14.22 8.30
CA VAL A 70 2.24 -14.52 9.68
C VAL A 70 3.31 -13.57 10.25
N LYS A 71 3.99 -12.81 9.37
CA LYS A 71 5.03 -11.84 9.73
C LYS A 71 4.56 -10.38 9.75
N GLY A 72 3.28 -10.13 9.45
CA GLY A 72 2.70 -8.79 9.34
C GLY A 72 1.84 -8.63 8.09
N ASN A 73 0.75 -7.88 8.24
CA ASN A 73 -0.18 -7.59 7.14
C ASN A 73 0.39 -6.45 6.31
N ILE A 74 0.44 -6.63 4.99
CA ILE A 74 1.13 -5.70 4.09
C ILE A 74 0.11 -4.91 3.27
N SER A 75 0.20 -3.59 3.33
CA SER A 75 -0.68 -2.64 2.64
C SER A 75 0.06 -1.82 1.57
N PRO A 76 -0.60 -1.35 0.49
CA PRO A 76 0.00 -0.42 -0.45
C PRO A 76 0.21 0.94 0.22
N CYS A 77 1.37 1.57 -0.03
CA CYS A 77 1.75 2.81 0.63
C CYS A 77 2.45 3.74 -0.36
N LEU A 78 2.07 5.01 -0.39
CA LEU A 78 2.73 6.07 -1.12
C LEU A 78 3.70 6.79 -0.18
N LEU A 79 5.00 6.61 -0.41
CA LEU A 79 6.06 7.15 0.43
C LEU A 79 6.47 8.54 -0.06
N THR A 80 6.48 9.54 0.81
CA THR A 80 7.07 10.87 0.56
C THR A 80 8.55 10.87 0.91
N LEU A 81 9.40 10.88 -0.11
CA LEU A 81 10.85 10.84 0.00
C LEU A 81 11.44 12.16 0.53
N PRO A 82 12.68 12.17 1.04
CA PRO A 82 13.33 13.39 1.54
C PRO A 82 13.42 14.53 0.50
N ASN A 83 13.45 14.20 -0.79
CA ASN A 83 13.48 15.17 -1.88
C ASN A 83 12.08 15.66 -2.31
N GLY A 84 11.03 15.37 -1.53
CA GLY A 84 9.66 15.76 -1.81
C GLY A 84 8.95 14.93 -2.89
N LYS A 85 9.65 14.01 -3.56
CA LYS A 85 9.02 13.09 -4.52
C LYS A 85 8.28 11.96 -3.82
N GLU A 86 7.37 11.34 -4.55
CA GLU A 86 6.60 10.21 -4.04
C GLU A 86 7.00 8.90 -4.73
N ALA A 87 6.93 7.80 -3.98
CA ALA A 87 7.17 6.46 -4.49
C ALA A 87 6.15 5.46 -3.94
N LEU A 88 5.47 4.75 -4.83
CA LEU A 88 4.58 3.67 -4.46
C LEU A 88 5.37 2.42 -4.03
N GLY A 89 5.03 1.90 -2.86
CA GLY A 89 5.63 0.72 -2.26
C GLY A 89 4.66 -0.01 -1.32
N LYS A 90 5.16 -0.36 -0.13
CA LYS A 90 4.42 -1.15 0.86
C LYS A 90 4.56 -0.59 2.27
N ALA A 91 3.58 -0.88 3.11
CA ALA A 91 3.61 -0.63 4.54
C ALA A 91 3.16 -1.86 5.33
N ASP A 92 3.80 -2.08 6.47
CA ASP A 92 3.29 -2.85 7.60
C ASP A 92 2.91 -1.84 8.68
N ILE A 93 1.61 -1.61 8.81
CA ILE A 93 1.07 -0.48 9.59
C ILE A 93 1.24 -0.73 11.09
N ARG A 94 1.00 -1.98 11.52
CA ARG A 94 1.11 -2.39 12.93
C ARG A 94 2.55 -2.32 13.43
N ASN A 95 3.50 -2.67 12.57
CA ASN A 95 4.93 -2.65 12.91
C ASN A 95 5.61 -1.34 12.51
N GLU A 96 4.86 -0.30 12.12
CA GLU A 96 5.36 1.02 11.71
C GLU A 96 6.52 0.96 10.72
N ARG A 97 6.37 0.18 9.65
CA ARG A 97 7.39 0.00 8.62
C ARG A 97 6.84 0.29 7.24
N ALA A 98 7.59 1.02 6.43
CA ALA A 98 7.26 1.21 5.02
C ALA A 98 8.52 1.16 4.16
N SER A 99 8.38 0.68 2.93
CA SER A 99 9.49 0.69 1.98
C SER A 99 9.03 0.74 0.52
N ALA A 100 9.88 1.29 -0.34
CA ALA A 100 9.67 1.34 -1.78
C ALA A 100 11.00 1.24 -2.53
N VAL A 101 10.98 0.72 -3.76
CA VAL A 101 12.18 0.71 -4.61
C VAL A 101 12.45 2.11 -5.15
N VAL A 102 13.56 2.72 -4.76
CA VAL A 102 14.01 4.03 -5.24
C VAL A 102 15.45 3.90 -5.68
N ALA A 103 15.79 4.40 -6.88
CA ALA A 103 17.15 4.36 -7.43
C ALA A 103 17.82 2.97 -7.35
N GLY A 104 17.06 1.89 -7.59
CA GLY A 104 17.58 0.52 -7.58
C GLY A 104 17.75 -0.10 -6.18
N LYS A 105 17.25 0.53 -5.11
CA LYS A 105 17.32 0.02 -3.73
C LYS A 105 15.96 0.03 -3.05
N ASP A 106 15.70 -0.95 -2.17
CA ASP A 106 14.53 -0.95 -1.29
C ASP A 106 14.78 0.03 -0.13
N GLU A 107 14.34 1.28 -0.30
CA GLU A 107 14.48 2.33 0.70
C GLU A 107 13.41 2.15 1.79
N ARG A 108 13.86 2.03 3.05
CA ARG A 108 13.05 1.63 4.20
C ARG A 108 12.96 2.75 5.23
N PHE A 109 11.77 2.91 5.79
CA PHE A 109 11.44 3.87 6.84
C PHE A 109 10.73 3.14 7.97
N GLU A 110 11.01 3.54 9.21
CA GLU A 110 10.43 2.93 10.42
C GLU A 110 10.01 3.97 11.45
N GLY A 111 9.10 3.59 12.34
CA GLY A 111 8.63 4.43 13.44
C GLY A 111 8.01 5.74 12.93
N PRO A 112 8.21 6.89 13.61
CA PRO A 112 7.56 8.15 13.26
C PRO A 112 7.79 8.62 11.82
N ALA A 113 8.86 8.17 11.15
CA ALA A 113 9.15 8.53 9.77
C ALA A 113 8.08 8.07 8.77
N VAL A 114 7.28 7.06 9.11
CA VAL A 114 6.23 6.52 8.23
C VAL A 114 4.92 7.32 8.32
N HIS A 115 4.72 8.13 9.36
CA HIS A 115 3.44 8.80 9.63
C HIS A 115 3.06 9.86 8.60
N LYS A 116 4.03 10.36 7.83
CA LYS A 116 3.80 11.29 6.71
C LYS A 116 3.31 10.62 5.43
N PHE A 117 3.30 9.29 5.37
CA PHE A 117 2.92 8.55 4.17
C PHE A 117 1.42 8.40 4.02
N LEU A 118 0.99 8.11 2.80
CA LEU A 118 -0.39 7.74 2.52
C LEU A 118 -0.51 6.22 2.36
N VAL A 119 -1.53 5.65 2.97
CA VAL A 119 -1.87 4.24 2.86
C VAL A 119 -3.11 4.11 1.98
N LEU A 120 -3.13 3.12 1.09
CA LEU A 120 -4.34 2.79 0.36
C LEU A 120 -5.33 2.12 1.31
N CYS A 121 -6.45 2.77 1.56
CA CYS A 121 -7.56 2.25 2.34
C CYS A 121 -8.78 2.00 1.45
N ARG A 122 -9.70 1.21 2.00
CA ARG A 122 -11.07 1.03 1.52
C ARG A 122 -12.04 1.51 2.60
N LYS A 123 -13.13 2.15 2.18
CA LYS A 123 -14.23 2.56 3.07
C LYS A 123 -15.51 1.86 2.60
N PRO A 124 -16.25 1.16 3.48
CA PRO A 124 -17.49 0.52 3.08
C PRO A 124 -18.54 1.59 2.73
N LYS A 125 -19.35 1.32 1.70
CA LYS A 125 -20.51 2.14 1.35
C LYS A 125 -21.61 1.96 2.40
N PRO A 126 -22.59 2.89 2.50
CA PRO A 126 -23.71 2.74 3.43
C PRO A 126 -24.38 1.36 3.34
N GLY A 127 -24.57 0.71 4.50
CA GLY A 127 -25.16 -0.64 4.59
C GLY A 127 -24.20 -1.79 4.28
N GLN A 128 -22.95 -1.51 3.89
CA GLN A 128 -21.93 -2.53 3.63
C GLN A 128 -20.99 -2.67 4.83
N LYS A 129 -20.39 -3.85 4.96
CA LYS A 129 -19.38 -4.16 5.97
C LYS A 129 -18.30 -5.04 5.35
N PHE A 130 -17.11 -4.98 5.92
CA PHE A 130 -16.08 -5.98 5.64
C PHE A 130 -16.22 -7.13 6.63
N ASP A 131 -15.96 -8.35 6.16
CA ASP A 131 -15.83 -9.51 7.04
C ASP A 131 -14.46 -9.42 7.72
N GLU A 132 -14.44 -9.17 9.04
CA GLU A 132 -13.23 -9.00 9.86
C GLU A 132 -13.31 -9.58 11.27
#